data_AF-A0A7H8QDA9-F1
#
_entry.id   AF-A0A7H8QDA9-F1
#
_cell.length_a   1.000
_cell.length_b   1.000
_cell.length_c   1.000
_cell.angle_alpha   90.00
_cell.angle_beta   90.00
_cell.angle_gamma   90.00
#
_symmetry.space_group_name_H-M   'P 1'
#
loop_
_entity.id
_entity.type
_entity.pdbx_description
1 polymer ?
#
loop_
_entity_poly.entity_id
_entity_poly.type
_entity_poly.pdbx_seq_one_letter_code
_entity_poly.pdbx_strand_id
1 'polypeptide(L)'
;MKDYLAGAIISLLLFFVLMYVDQTVYRNVMPLNVIIMLLVLHVIFFKYLLMEKRILPYILLLILLVPAIYFSLPALTYHEAEQKILNSYDLEEMESILVPLENDSWNPFTATSAHLFTGKSGSEEITLLVNTMTGEILPSTLPY
;
A
#
# COMPACT_ATOMS: atom_id res chain seq x y z
N MET A 1 -0.40 -28.66 15.00
CA MET A 1 0.06 -27.93 13.80
C MET A 1 -0.89 -28.08 12.60
N LYS A 2 -1.40 -29.30 12.30
CA LYS A 2 -2.33 -29.53 11.17
C LYS A 2 -3.57 -28.62 11.18
N ASP A 3 -4.08 -28.28 12.36
CA ASP A 3 -5.31 -27.48 12.52
C ASP A 3 -5.16 -26.00 12.12
N TYR A 4 -3.94 -25.46 12.13
CA TYR A 4 -3.66 -24.09 11.67
C TYR A 4 -3.28 -24.04 10.19
N LEU A 5 -3.01 -25.20 9.57
CA LEU A 5 -2.42 -25.30 8.24
C LEU A 5 -3.31 -24.65 7.18
N ALA A 6 -4.62 -24.90 7.22
CA ALA A 6 -5.55 -24.34 6.25
C ALA A 6 -5.62 -22.80 6.35
N GLY A 7 -5.78 -22.26 7.57
CA GLY A 7 -5.78 -20.81 7.80
C GLY A 7 -4.45 -20.17 7.39
N ALA A 8 -3.32 -20.83 7.69
CA ALA A 8 -1.99 -20.37 7.28
C ALA A 8 -1.83 -20.34 5.76
N ILE A 9 -2.23 -21.40 5.05
CA ILE A 9 -2.16 -21.44 3.58
C ILE A 9 -2.98 -20.31 2.95
N ILE A 10 -4.22 -20.10 3.42
CA ILE A 10 -5.10 -19.04 2.91
C ILE A 10 -4.47 -17.66 3.18
N SER A 11 -4.02 -17.39 4.41
CA SER A 11 -3.38 -16.12 4.76
C SER A 11 -2.11 -15.87 3.95
N LEU A 12 -1.31 -16.90 3.73
CA LEU A 12 -0.03 -16.81 3.03
C LEU A 12 -0.23 -16.58 1.52
N LEU A 13 -1.21 -17.26 0.90
CA LEU A 13 -1.59 -17.00 -0.48
C LEU A 13 -2.06 -15.55 -0.66
N LEU A 14 -2.95 -15.07 0.21
CA LEU A 14 -3.45 -13.70 0.14
C LEU A 14 -2.33 -12.67 0.37
N PHE A 15 -1.42 -12.93 1.33
CA PHE A 15 -0.24 -12.10 1.55
C PHE A 15 0.61 -11.98 0.29
N PHE A 16 0.93 -13.10 -0.37
CA PHE A 16 1.73 -13.06 -1.60
C PHE A 16 1.04 -12.32 -2.74
N VAL A 17 -0.28 -12.47 -2.90
CA VAL A 17 -1.05 -11.72 -3.89
C VAL A 17 -0.96 -10.22 -3.62
N LEU A 18 -1.17 -9.79 -2.37
CA LEU A 18 -1.11 -8.38 -2.01
C LEU A 18 0.29 -7.79 -2.17
N MET A 19 1.33 -8.51 -1.73
CA MET A 19 2.73 -8.11 -1.93
C MET A 19 3.07 -7.98 -3.42
N TYR A 20 2.63 -8.95 -4.24
CA TYR A 20 2.86 -8.92 -5.68
C TYR A 20 2.20 -7.71 -6.35
N VAL A 21 0.96 -7.40 -5.95
CA VAL A 21 0.23 -6.22 -6.43
C VAL A 21 0.93 -4.93 -5.98
N ASP A 22 1.29 -4.82 -4.70
CA ASP A 22 2.00 -3.64 -4.19
C ASP A 22 3.33 -3.42 -4.92
N GLN A 23 4.14 -4.48 -5.08
CA GLN A 23 5.42 -4.37 -5.77
C GLN A 23 5.27 -4.02 -7.26
N THR A 24 4.29 -4.60 -7.95
CA THR A 24 4.17 -4.49 -9.42
C THR A 24 3.39 -3.24 -9.85
N VAL A 25 2.32 -2.90 -9.13
CA VAL A 25 1.37 -1.86 -9.52
C VAL A 25 1.64 -0.55 -8.80
N TYR A 26 1.92 -0.63 -7.50
CA TYR A 26 2.07 0.53 -6.63
C TYR A 26 3.54 0.88 -6.34
N ARG A 27 4.47 -0.04 -6.61
CA ARG A 27 5.91 0.05 -6.32
C ARG A 27 6.23 0.28 -4.83
N ASN A 28 5.64 -0.51 -3.95
CA ASN A 28 5.93 -0.55 -2.51
C ASN A 28 5.52 0.72 -1.74
N VAL A 29 4.35 1.27 -2.05
CA VAL A 29 3.74 2.40 -1.31
C VAL A 29 2.48 1.98 -0.56
N MET A 30 1.96 0.77 -0.81
CA MET A 30 0.74 0.29 -0.16
C MET A 30 1.01 -0.01 1.33
N PRO A 31 0.28 0.59 2.28
CA PRO A 31 0.44 0.31 3.71
C PRO A 31 -0.13 -1.05 4.09
N LEU A 32 0.65 -2.12 3.96
CA LEU A 32 0.22 -3.50 4.20
C LEU A 32 0.21 -3.92 5.69
N ASN A 33 0.70 -3.08 6.61
CA ASN A 33 0.92 -3.45 8.02
C ASN A 33 -0.33 -3.98 8.73
N VAL A 34 -1.46 -3.28 8.61
CA VAL A 34 -2.73 -3.69 9.23
C VAL A 34 -3.23 -5.00 8.64
N ILE A 35 -3.11 -5.15 7.32
CA ILE A 35 -3.55 -6.37 6.63
C ILE A 35 -2.71 -7.55 7.11
N ILE A 36 -1.38 -7.41 7.16
CA ILE A 36 -0.48 -8.45 7.68
C ILE A 36 -0.87 -8.86 9.10
N MET A 37 -1.13 -7.89 9.98
CA MET A 37 -1.60 -8.17 11.34
C MET A 37 -2.91 -8.96 11.36
N LEU A 38 -3.89 -8.60 10.53
CA LEU A 38 -5.17 -9.32 10.41
C LEU A 38 -4.98 -10.73 9.82
N LEU A 39 -4.06 -10.91 8.87
CA LEU A 39 -3.74 -12.22 8.30
C LEU A 39 -3.10 -13.15 9.34
N VAL A 40 -2.22 -12.64 10.19
CA VAL A 40 -1.66 -13.38 11.33
C VAL A 40 -2.76 -13.74 12.32
N LEU A 41 -3.63 -12.79 12.66
CA LEU A 41 -4.76 -13.03 13.55
C LEU A 41 -5.72 -14.08 12.99
N HIS A 42 -5.95 -14.07 11.67
CA HIS A 42 -6.73 -15.07 10.96
C HIS A 42 -6.16 -16.48 11.16
N VAL A 43 -4.84 -16.69 11.08
CA VAL A 43 -4.25 -18.02 11.33
C VAL A 43 -4.58 -18.51 12.74
N ILE A 44 -4.44 -17.64 13.75
CA ILE A 44 -4.72 -17.99 15.14
C ILE A 44 -6.21 -18.31 15.31
N PHE A 45 -7.07 -17.41 14.85
CA PHE A 45 -8.52 -17.48 15.06
C PHE A 45 -9.19 -18.56 14.22
N PHE A 46 -8.60 -18.95 13.10
CA PHE A 46 -9.06 -20.08 12.29
C PHE A 46 -9.19 -21.34 13.13
N LYS A 47 -8.15 -21.68 13.93
CA LYS A 47 -8.25 -22.85 14.81
C LYS A 47 -9.23 -22.60 15.96
N TYR A 48 -9.06 -21.51 16.70
CA TYR A 48 -9.79 -21.32 17.95
C TYR A 48 -11.29 -21.07 17.75
N LEU A 49 -11.69 -20.37 16.70
CA LEU A 49 -13.08 -19.99 16.50
C LEU A 49 -13.83 -20.95 15.58
N LEU A 50 -13.19 -21.41 14.50
CA LEU A 50 -13.86 -22.30 13.54
C LEU A 50 -13.96 -23.73 14.06
N MET A 51 -12.92 -24.26 14.71
CA MET A 51 -12.99 -25.61 15.30
C MET A 51 -13.89 -25.68 16.53
N GLU A 52 -14.01 -24.59 17.30
CA GLU A 52 -14.95 -24.51 18.44
C GLU A 52 -16.39 -24.13 18.00
N LYS A 53 -16.68 -24.11 16.69
CA LYS A 53 -17.98 -23.75 16.09
C LYS A 53 -18.47 -22.34 16.43
N ARG A 54 -17.59 -21.44 16.87
CA ARG A 54 -17.86 -20.02 17.08
C ARG A 54 -17.74 -19.28 15.75
N ILE A 55 -18.71 -19.54 14.87
CA ILE A 55 -18.70 -19.04 13.48
C ILE A 55 -18.86 -17.51 13.44
N LEU A 56 -19.70 -16.93 14.30
CA LEU A 56 -19.98 -15.49 14.31
C LEU A 56 -18.71 -14.62 14.48
N PRO A 57 -17.85 -14.81 15.51
CA PRO A 57 -16.64 -14.00 15.65
C PRO A 57 -15.62 -14.25 14.53
N TYR A 58 -15.60 -15.44 13.93
CA TYR A 58 -14.76 -15.70 12.74
C TYR A 58 -15.24 -14.92 11.52
N ILE A 59 -16.56 -14.86 11.28
CA ILE A 59 -17.13 -14.03 10.20
C ILE A 59 -16.84 -12.54 10.44
N LEU A 60 -16.94 -12.06 11.68
CA LEU A 60 -16.59 -10.67 12.00
C LEU A 60 -15.14 -10.34 11.64
N LEU A 61 -14.20 -11.25 11.89
CA LEU A 61 -12.81 -11.08 11.50
C LEU A 61 -12.67 -10.95 9.97
N LEU A 62 -13.35 -11.80 9.20
CA LEU A 62 -13.31 -11.74 7.73
C LEU A 62 -13.95 -10.44 7.21
N ILE A 63 -15.02 -9.97 7.83
CA ILE A 63 -15.66 -8.70 7.50
C ILE A 63 -14.71 -7.52 7.75
N LEU A 64 -13.85 -7.58 8.77
CA LEU A 64 -12.85 -6.53 9.05
C LEU A 64 -11.70 -6.50 8.03
N LEU A 65 -11.41 -7.62 7.37
CA LEU A 65 -10.36 -7.69 6.37
C LEU A 65 -10.69 -6.87 5.11
N VAL A 66 -11.95 -6.87 4.69
CA VAL A 66 -12.42 -6.15 3.50
C VAL A 66 -12.17 -4.64 3.57
N PRO A 67 -12.63 -3.89 4.60
CA PRO A 67 -12.35 -2.47 4.71
C PRO A 67 -10.85 -2.21 4.94
N ALA A 68 -10.13 -3.09 5.64
CA ALA A 68 -8.69 -2.93 5.81
C ALA A 68 -7.95 -2.96 4.48
N ILE A 69 -8.31 -3.86 3.56
CA ILE A 69 -7.78 -3.88 2.20
C ILE A 69 -8.17 -2.60 1.47
N TYR A 70 -9.45 -2.23 1.49
CA TYR A 70 -9.95 -1.04 0.81
C TYR A 70 -9.22 0.25 1.23
N PHE A 71 -9.07 0.50 2.54
CA PHE A 71 -8.37 1.68 3.05
C PHE A 71 -6.87 1.66 2.81
N SER A 72 -6.28 0.48 2.58
CA SER A 72 -4.86 0.38 2.26
C SER A 72 -4.57 0.63 0.78
N LEU A 73 -5.57 0.66 -0.10
CA LEU A 73 -5.32 0.87 -1.54
C LEU A 73 -4.97 2.34 -1.82
N PRO A 74 -3.82 2.61 -2.47
CA PRO A 74 -3.52 3.94 -2.97
C PRO A 74 -4.54 4.38 -4.02
N ALA A 75 -4.86 5.68 -4.05
CA ALA A 75 -5.75 6.28 -5.04
C ALA A 75 -5.17 6.27 -6.45
N LEU A 76 -3.84 6.31 -6.58
CA LEU A 76 -3.12 6.23 -7.85
C LEU A 76 -2.15 5.05 -7.86
N THR A 77 -2.11 4.34 -8.97
CA THR A 77 -0.99 3.45 -9.32
C THR A 77 0.26 4.26 -9.66
N TYR A 78 1.42 3.60 -9.70
CA TYR A 78 2.67 4.26 -10.13
C TYR A 78 2.52 4.86 -11.54
N HIS A 79 1.93 4.11 -12.47
CA HIS A 79 1.79 4.57 -13.86
C HIS A 79 0.80 5.73 -14.00
N GLU A 80 -0.28 5.75 -13.22
CA GLU A 80 -1.20 6.88 -13.22
C GLU A 80 -0.56 8.13 -12.62
N ALA A 81 0.26 8.00 -11.57
CA ALA A 81 1.03 9.11 -11.01
C ALA A 81 2.03 9.68 -12.03
N GLU A 82 2.76 8.79 -12.71
CA GLU A 82 3.70 9.12 -13.79
C GLU A 82 3.01 9.87 -14.93
N GLN A 83 1.91 9.33 -15.45
CA GLN A 83 1.10 9.96 -16.50
C GLN A 83 0.54 11.31 -16.04
N LYS A 84 0.10 11.42 -14.79
CA LYS A 84 -0.44 12.68 -14.26
C LYS A 84 0.63 13.78 -14.25
N ILE A 85 1.87 13.45 -13.91
CA ILE A 85 2.98 14.41 -13.97
C ILE A 85 3.27 14.81 -15.41
N LEU A 86 3.46 13.85 -16.31
CA LEU A 86 3.76 14.12 -17.73
C LEU A 86 2.68 14.97 -18.42
N ASN A 87 1.42 14.80 -18.04
CA ASN A 87 0.32 15.60 -18.56
C ASN A 87 0.23 17.01 -17.93
N SER A 88 0.75 17.19 -16.72
CA SER A 88 0.68 18.46 -15.98
C SER A 88 1.94 19.31 -16.15
N TYR A 89 3.07 18.67 -16.41
CA TYR A 89 4.39 19.27 -16.54
C TYR A 89 5.07 18.69 -17.78
N ASP A 90 5.56 19.56 -18.66
CA ASP A 90 6.34 19.18 -19.84
C ASP A 90 7.76 18.83 -19.41
N LEU A 91 7.91 17.62 -18.86
CA LEU A 91 9.17 17.09 -18.34
C LEU A 91 9.80 16.12 -19.33
N GLU A 92 11.06 16.39 -19.66
CA GLU A 92 11.98 15.49 -20.34
C GLU A 92 12.84 14.74 -19.31
N GLU A 93 13.31 13.54 -19.66
CA GLU A 93 14.23 12.73 -18.83
C GLU A 93 13.75 12.51 -17.39
N MET A 94 12.51 12.03 -17.23
CA MET A 94 11.92 11.82 -15.91
C MET A 94 12.46 10.54 -15.23
N GLU A 95 13.03 10.72 -14.04
CA GLU A 95 13.41 9.65 -13.13
C GLU A 95 12.50 9.65 -11.90
N SER A 96 12.29 8.47 -11.31
CA SER A 96 11.51 8.34 -10.09
C SER A 96 12.27 7.58 -9.02
N ILE A 97 12.21 8.06 -7.78
CA ILE A 97 12.72 7.34 -6.60
C ILE A 97 11.63 7.22 -5.54
N LEU A 98 11.71 6.15 -4.74
CA LEU A 98 10.86 5.97 -3.58
C LEU A 98 11.50 6.70 -2.40
N VAL A 99 10.79 7.66 -1.81
CA VAL A 99 11.26 8.40 -0.63
C VAL A 99 10.41 8.05 0.59
N PRO A 100 11.00 7.93 1.78
CA PRO A 100 10.23 7.79 3.01
C PRO A 100 9.46 9.09 3.28
N LEU A 101 8.24 8.96 3.80
CA LEU A 101 7.47 10.09 4.32
C LEU A 101 7.64 10.14 5.83
N GLU A 102 7.99 11.31 6.37
CA GLU A 102 7.78 11.58 7.79
C GLU A 102 6.29 11.56 8.05
N ASN A 103 5.85 10.56 8.81
CA ASN A 103 4.44 10.34 9.07
C ASN A 103 4.19 10.33 10.59
N ASP A 104 3.78 11.49 11.12
CA ASP A 104 3.31 11.64 12.50
C ASP A 104 1.82 11.25 12.65
N SER A 105 1.19 10.68 11.61
CA SER A 105 -0.21 10.29 11.64
C SER A 105 -0.42 9.01 12.46
N TRP A 106 -1.45 9.03 13.31
CA TRP A 106 -1.93 7.84 14.00
C TRP A 106 -2.67 6.86 13.07
N ASN A 107 -3.01 7.29 11.84
CA ASN A 107 -3.75 6.47 10.88
C ASN A 107 -2.82 5.37 10.32
N PRO A 108 -3.10 4.07 10.59
CA PRO A 108 -2.23 2.98 10.17
C PRO A 108 -2.36 2.65 8.68
N PHE A 109 -3.27 3.32 7.96
CA PHE A 109 -3.47 3.22 6.51
C PHE A 109 -2.82 4.38 5.74
N THR A 110 -2.02 5.21 6.40
CA THR A 110 -1.23 6.23 5.70
C THR A 110 0.05 5.60 5.14
N ALA A 111 0.39 5.92 3.90
CA ALA A 111 1.62 5.46 3.28
C ALA A 111 2.85 6.00 4.03
N THR A 112 3.86 5.14 4.17
CA THR A 112 5.14 5.48 4.80
C THR A 112 6.18 5.94 3.77
N SER A 113 5.84 5.88 2.49
CA SER A 113 6.69 6.21 1.36
C SER A 113 5.85 6.85 0.25
N ALA A 114 6.51 7.64 -0.59
CA ALA A 114 5.93 8.26 -1.78
C ALA A 114 6.88 8.17 -2.96
N HIS A 115 6.34 8.37 -4.16
CA HIS A 115 7.15 8.50 -5.36
C HIS A 115 7.53 9.96 -5.56
N LEU A 116 8.84 10.19 -5.67
CA LEU A 116 9.41 11.46 -6.05
C LEU A 116 9.87 11.36 -7.49
N PHE A 117 9.38 12.27 -8.32
CA PHE A 117 9.72 12.35 -9.73
C PHE A 117 10.59 13.59 -9.96
N THR A 118 11.69 13.40 -10.67
CA THR A 118 12.60 14.47 -11.06
C THR A 118 12.73 14.47 -12.56
N GLY A 119 12.58 15.63 -13.20
CA GLY A 119 12.74 15.77 -14.64
C GLY A 119 13.14 17.18 -15.02
N LYS A 120 13.48 17.42 -16.28
CA LYS A 120 13.83 18.74 -16.79
C LYS A 120 12.69 19.33 -17.58
N SER A 121 12.35 20.59 -17.32
CA SER A 121 11.51 21.39 -18.20
C SER A 121 12.37 22.49 -18.83
N GLY A 122 12.81 22.26 -20.06
CA GLY A 122 13.80 23.13 -20.71
C GLY A 122 15.15 23.11 -19.98
N SER A 123 15.53 24.22 -19.36
CA SER A 123 16.78 24.36 -18.60
C SER A 123 16.63 24.19 -17.08
N GLU A 124 15.40 24.03 -16.58
CA GLU A 124 15.13 23.93 -15.14
C GLU A 124 14.84 22.49 -14.75
N GLU A 125 15.49 22.01 -13.69
CA GLU A 125 15.18 20.73 -13.07
C GLU A 125 14.04 20.93 -12.07
N ILE A 126 13.00 20.10 -12.17
CA ILE A 126 11.81 20.17 -11.35
C ILE A 126 11.67 18.83 -10.62
N THR A 127 11.52 18.91 -9.30
CA THR A 127 11.27 17.75 -8.44
C THR A 127 9.87 17.83 -7.85
N LEU A 128 9.07 16.79 -8.09
CA LEU A 128 7.67 16.70 -7.69
C LEU A 128 7.46 15.45 -6.83
N LEU A 129 6.85 15.62 -5.67
CA LEU A 129 6.42 14.52 -4.83
C LEU A 129 4.96 14.20 -5.14
N VAL A 130 4.66 12.94 -5.45
CA VAL A 130 3.27 12.50 -5.65
C VAL A 130 2.85 11.63 -4.47
N ASN A 131 1.87 12.13 -3.73
CA ASN A 131 1.20 11.32 -2.73
C ASN A 131 0.20 10.41 -3.44
N THR A 132 0.54 9.12 -3.61
CA THR A 132 -0.32 8.15 -4.30
C THR A 132 -1.58 7.80 -3.51
N MET A 133 -1.64 8.08 -2.20
CA MET A 133 -2.83 7.85 -1.38
C MET A 133 -3.91 8.91 -1.64
N THR A 134 -3.53 10.17 -1.84
CA THR A 134 -4.48 11.28 -2.10
C THR A 134 -4.57 11.65 -3.58
N GLY A 135 -3.55 11.29 -4.36
CA GLY A 135 -3.34 11.72 -5.73
C GLY A 135 -2.82 13.16 -5.86
N GLU A 136 -2.44 13.81 -4.76
CA GLU A 136 -1.93 15.18 -4.79
C GLU A 136 -0.47 15.23 -5.28
N ILE A 137 -0.16 16.26 -6.07
CA ILE A 137 1.19 16.59 -6.50
C ILE A 137 1.66 17.76 -5.65
N LEU A 138 2.79 17.59 -4.96
CA LEU A 138 3.39 18.62 -4.12
C LEU A 138 4.75 19.00 -4.71
N PRO A 139 5.06 20.29 -4.88
CA PRO A 139 6.42 20.71 -5.23
C PRO A 139 7.35 20.28 -4.09
N SER A 140 8.39 19.51 -4.43
CA SER A 140 9.36 19.07 -3.43
C SER A 140 10.29 20.24 -3.11
N THR A 141 10.27 20.72 -1.87
CA THR A 141 11.28 21.66 -1.34
C THR A 141 12.46 20.94 -0.70
N LEU A 142 12.50 19.61 -0.77
CA LEU A 142 13.58 18.82 -0.20
C LEU A 142 14.89 19.13 -0.95
N PRO A 143 15.89 19.71 -0.26
CA PRO A 143 17.21 19.86 -0.84
C PRO A 143 17.83 18.46 -0.95
N TYR A 144 18.28 18.11 -2.14
CA TYR A 144 19.27 17.04 -2.32
C TYR A 144 20.67 17.63 -2.27
#